data_AF-A0A3A8EY06-F1
#
_entry.id   AF-A0A3A8EY06-F1
#
_cell.length_a   1.000
_cell.length_b   1.000
_cell.length_c   1.000
_cell.angle_alpha   90.00
_cell.angle_beta   90.00
_cell.angle_gamma   90.00
#
_symmetry.space_group_name_H-M   'P 1'
#
loop_
_entity.id
_entity.type
_entity.pdbx_description
1 polymer ?
#
loop_
_entity_poly.entity_id
_entity_poly.type
_entity_poly.pdbx_seq_one_letter_code
_entity_poly.pdbx_strand_id
1 'polypeptide(L)'
;MLFKKTLLVIMCSSALVACGGGGSSGGDSSSNGGATGGGSVTTPVSDLDKAKQLIATTKAIISYYDGFQDIADNYKAPVEVINNTASDLGRAADIVTTLAELAMEDAQGQTKQYSAAELELLLKQDAIKNQYPLGYDVKNNTLQIQVTSSSIKVTGSADVAYWDEFKEPNAWDWDNPDWLTNKENFVYANQAKVNVTNLVLEAPFIANQSTYNFKIANGGAIEVINAAQQKAKFSFTADSTAKLVHPVSNTLENQETLPNQASLQLKGLVFESADVKATLSEVSSSAKTVKFSNGQSTIEQLIPSELVLKGQVSYLQEVLDLDASIKLNNDLSKVIDISAGHETALNFINADLAVKLSGKLKGANATPTPFSLNVTAKRAEYLKGTANVAVAVDKNALNIEFVSQDITQEKPVVSSVIKHENGAFVQIADIQKFNTVDVKVGTTSYGTISKNSSEQYVVKFIDDTVVYITP
;
A
#
# COMPACT_ATOMS: atom_id res chain seq x y z
N MET A 1 9.31 9.81 0.51
CA MET A 1 10.25 9.19 1.47
C MET A 1 9.65 8.89 2.85
N LEU A 2 8.66 9.64 3.35
CA LEU A 2 7.98 9.31 4.62
C LEU A 2 7.17 8.00 4.55
N PHE A 3 6.47 7.72 3.45
CA PHE A 3 5.65 6.50 3.28
C PHE A 3 6.47 5.20 3.26
N LYS A 4 7.72 5.25 2.73
CA LYS A 4 8.68 4.12 2.82
C LYS A 4 9.17 3.88 4.25
N LYS A 5 9.27 4.93 5.08
CA LYS A 5 9.67 4.79 6.49
C LYS A 5 8.51 4.37 7.39
N THR A 6 7.27 4.79 7.12
CA THR A 6 6.11 4.36 7.92
C THR A 6 5.68 2.92 7.65
N LEU A 7 5.74 2.46 6.39
CA LEU A 7 5.45 1.06 6.06
C LEU A 7 6.57 0.11 6.53
N LEU A 8 7.83 0.56 6.44
CA LEU A 8 8.98 -0.16 7.01
C LEU A 8 8.97 -0.15 8.54
N VAL A 9 8.48 0.91 9.21
CA VAL A 9 8.28 0.91 10.67
C VAL A 9 7.14 -0.04 11.04
N ILE A 10 6.03 -0.12 10.31
CA ILE A 10 4.96 -1.09 10.61
C ILE A 10 5.45 -2.54 10.44
N MET A 11 6.28 -2.83 9.44
CA MET A 11 6.89 -4.15 9.25
C MET A 11 8.12 -4.44 10.14
N CYS A 12 8.87 -3.42 10.59
CA CYS A 12 10.10 -3.60 11.37
C CYS A 12 9.98 -3.25 12.87
N SER A 13 8.83 -2.73 13.34
CA SER A 13 8.63 -2.45 14.78
C SER A 13 7.60 -3.33 15.48
N SER A 14 6.91 -4.21 14.74
CA SER A 14 5.99 -5.22 15.32
C SER A 14 6.47 -6.66 15.17
N ALA A 15 7.49 -6.92 14.33
CA ALA A 15 8.25 -8.16 14.31
C ALA A 15 9.63 -7.91 14.95
N LEU A 16 9.72 -8.18 16.26
CA LEU A 16 10.97 -8.46 16.99
C LEU A 16 12.01 -7.34 17.12
N VAL A 17 11.84 -6.55 18.17
CA VAL A 17 13.01 -6.09 18.92
C VAL A 17 12.77 -6.37 20.39
N ALA A 18 12.82 -7.67 20.74
CA ALA A 18 13.10 -8.18 22.08
C ALA A 18 13.36 -9.71 22.06
N CYS A 19 14.28 -10.17 21.21
CA CYS A 19 15.08 -11.38 21.49
C CYS A 19 16.40 -11.28 20.73
N GLY A 20 17.35 -10.58 21.34
CA GLY A 20 18.74 -10.64 20.92
C GLY A 20 19.42 -11.81 21.64
N GLY A 21 19.84 -12.81 20.86
CA GLY A 21 21.07 -13.57 21.09
C GLY A 21 20.99 -14.80 21.99
N GLY A 22 21.25 -15.98 21.39
CA GLY A 22 21.75 -17.14 22.13
C GLY A 22 21.32 -18.48 21.54
N GLY A 23 22.04 -18.97 20.52
CA GLY A 23 21.89 -20.34 20.06
C GLY A 23 22.36 -21.35 21.12
N SER A 24 21.66 -22.48 21.23
CA SER A 24 22.26 -23.77 21.58
C SER A 24 21.33 -24.92 21.20
N SER A 25 21.91 -25.84 20.44
CA SER A 25 21.44 -27.19 20.16
C SER A 25 21.25 -28.01 21.45
N GLY A 26 20.13 -28.72 21.55
CA GLY A 26 19.92 -29.75 22.57
C GLY A 26 18.64 -30.52 22.26
N GLY A 27 18.78 -31.70 21.65
CA GLY A 27 17.68 -32.62 21.45
C GLY A 27 17.28 -33.30 22.76
N ASP A 28 16.02 -33.67 22.87
CA ASP A 28 15.65 -34.99 23.35
C ASP A 28 14.24 -35.36 22.89
N SER A 29 14.14 -36.60 22.46
CA SER A 29 12.96 -37.29 21.93
C SER A 29 12.18 -37.99 23.04
N SER A 30 10.84 -37.95 22.99
CA SER A 30 10.02 -39.15 23.30
C SER A 30 8.60 -39.04 22.74
N SER A 31 8.13 -40.17 22.25
CA SER A 31 6.96 -40.45 21.42
C SER A 31 5.67 -40.87 22.17
N ASN A 32 4.58 -40.97 21.39
CA ASN A 32 3.24 -41.55 21.60
C ASN A 32 2.17 -40.61 22.17
N GLY A 33 0.95 -40.54 21.64
CA GLY A 33 0.25 -41.35 20.62
C GLY A 33 -1.06 -40.65 20.24
N GLY A 34 -1.61 -41.03 19.08
CA GLY A 34 -2.64 -40.27 18.37
C GLY A 34 -4.01 -40.14 19.05
N ALA A 35 -4.71 -39.07 18.69
CA ALA A 35 -6.17 -39.00 18.71
C ALA A 35 -6.65 -38.07 17.59
N THR A 36 -7.42 -38.66 16.69
CA THR A 36 -8.20 -38.04 15.61
C THR A 36 -9.38 -37.22 16.15
N GLY A 37 -9.63 -36.06 15.55
CA GLY A 37 -10.98 -35.51 15.40
C GLY A 37 -11.50 -34.58 16.50
N GLY A 38 -11.91 -33.37 16.10
CA GLY A 38 -12.91 -32.58 16.81
C GLY A 38 -12.45 -31.95 18.13
N GLY A 39 -11.43 -31.07 18.07
CA GLY A 39 -11.11 -30.21 19.22
C GLY A 39 -12.28 -29.28 19.56
N SER A 40 -13.11 -29.71 20.51
CA SER A 40 -14.08 -28.91 21.25
C SER A 40 -13.32 -27.80 21.98
N VAL A 41 -13.76 -26.56 21.79
CA VAL A 41 -13.34 -25.44 22.64
C VAL A 41 -13.98 -25.68 24.00
N THR A 42 -13.23 -26.29 24.92
CA THR A 42 -13.69 -26.44 26.31
C THR A 42 -13.83 -25.05 26.91
N THR A 43 -15.05 -24.64 27.23
CA THR A 43 -15.33 -23.41 27.99
C THR A 43 -14.53 -23.49 29.29
N PRO A 44 -13.66 -22.51 29.62
CA PRO A 44 -12.84 -22.57 30.82
C PRO A 44 -13.70 -22.72 32.07
N VAL A 45 -13.34 -23.68 32.92
CA VAL A 45 -14.13 -24.05 34.11
C VAL A 45 -13.92 -23.06 35.26
N SER A 46 -12.78 -22.35 35.27
CA SER A 46 -12.42 -21.34 36.27
C SER A 46 -11.69 -20.14 35.65
N ASP A 47 -11.58 -19.04 36.41
CA ASP A 47 -10.77 -17.89 36.00
C ASP A 47 -9.27 -18.20 35.97
N LEU A 48 -8.78 -19.14 36.80
CA LEU A 48 -7.41 -19.65 36.69
C LEU A 48 -7.20 -20.36 35.34
N ASP A 49 -8.17 -21.17 34.89
CA ASP A 49 -8.09 -21.82 33.57
C ASP A 49 -8.12 -20.80 32.43
N LYS A 50 -8.89 -19.71 32.56
CA LYS A 50 -8.87 -18.61 31.58
C LYS A 50 -7.49 -17.95 31.50
N ALA A 51 -6.85 -17.69 32.64
CA ALA A 51 -5.51 -17.13 32.72
C ALA A 51 -4.45 -18.08 32.11
N LYS A 52 -4.54 -19.37 32.40
CA LYS A 52 -3.68 -20.40 31.77
C LYS A 52 -3.90 -20.49 30.26
N GLN A 53 -5.15 -20.41 29.81
CA GLN A 53 -5.50 -20.43 28.39
C GLN A 53 -4.91 -19.23 27.65
N LEU A 54 -4.92 -18.02 28.22
CA LEU A 54 -4.23 -16.86 27.61
C LEU A 54 -2.76 -17.18 27.32
N ILE A 55 -2.03 -17.74 28.29
CA ILE A 55 -0.61 -18.08 28.11
C ILE A 55 -0.43 -19.21 27.09
N ALA A 56 -1.30 -20.23 27.12
CA ALA A 56 -1.27 -21.32 26.13
C ALA A 56 -1.51 -20.80 24.70
N THR A 57 -2.52 -19.95 24.50
CA THR A 57 -2.83 -19.30 23.21
C THR A 57 -1.67 -18.45 22.73
N THR A 58 -1.06 -17.64 23.63
CA THR A 58 0.14 -16.85 23.32
C THR A 58 1.30 -17.73 22.86
N LYS A 59 1.61 -18.81 23.58
CA LYS A 59 2.65 -19.76 23.17
C LYS A 59 2.34 -20.43 21.83
N ALA A 60 1.09 -20.81 21.60
CA ALA A 60 0.68 -21.43 20.35
C ALA A 60 0.92 -20.48 19.17
N ILE A 61 0.55 -19.20 19.29
CA ILE A 61 0.81 -18.20 18.25
C ILE A 61 2.31 -17.95 18.07
N ILE A 62 3.06 -17.81 19.17
CA ILE A 62 4.52 -17.65 19.13
C ILE A 62 5.21 -18.84 18.46
N SER A 63 4.70 -20.08 18.59
CA SER A 63 5.31 -21.23 17.91
C SER A 63 5.28 -21.17 16.37
N TYR A 64 4.47 -20.28 15.78
CA TYR A 64 4.47 -19.98 14.34
C TYR A 64 5.35 -18.79 13.97
N TYR A 65 6.16 -18.31 14.91
CA TYR A 65 7.06 -17.18 14.74
C TYR A 65 7.95 -17.33 13.49
N ASP A 66 8.62 -18.48 13.34
CA ASP A 66 9.42 -18.77 12.15
C ASP A 66 8.58 -18.75 10.88
N GLY A 67 7.32 -19.20 10.93
CA GLY A 67 6.41 -19.14 9.79
C GLY A 67 6.03 -17.70 9.39
N PHE A 68 5.89 -16.79 10.35
CA PHE A 68 5.70 -15.37 10.04
C PHE A 68 6.97 -14.74 9.47
N GLN A 69 8.14 -15.13 10.00
CA GLN A 69 9.44 -14.72 9.49
C GLN A 69 9.64 -15.21 8.05
N ASP A 70 9.28 -16.46 7.76
CA ASP A 70 9.32 -17.06 6.42
C ASP A 70 8.43 -16.30 5.43
N ILE A 71 7.21 -15.90 5.82
CA ILE A 71 6.37 -15.04 4.98
C ILE A 71 7.06 -13.71 4.72
N ALA A 72 7.58 -13.06 5.76
CA ALA A 72 8.27 -11.78 5.61
C ALA A 72 9.47 -11.90 4.66
N ASP A 73 10.23 -12.99 4.75
CA ASP A 73 11.39 -13.26 3.90
C ASP A 73 10.99 -13.65 2.47
N ASN A 74 9.99 -14.49 2.28
CA ASN A 74 9.48 -14.90 0.96
C ASN A 74 8.91 -13.73 0.17
N TYR A 75 8.28 -12.76 0.84
CA TYR A 75 7.68 -11.60 0.18
C TYR A 75 8.67 -10.45 -0.06
N LYS A 76 9.93 -10.53 0.39
CA LYS A 76 10.98 -9.56 0.03
C LYS A 76 11.24 -9.55 -1.47
N ALA A 77 11.42 -10.73 -2.09
CA ALA A 77 11.70 -10.84 -3.51
C ALA A 77 10.54 -10.32 -4.39
N PRO A 78 9.26 -10.66 -4.13
CA PRO A 78 8.13 -10.02 -4.79
C PRO A 78 8.10 -8.50 -4.68
N VAL A 79 8.35 -7.94 -3.50
CA VAL A 79 8.40 -6.48 -3.29
C VAL A 79 9.54 -5.85 -4.08
N GLU A 80 10.70 -6.50 -4.16
CA GLU A 80 11.83 -6.05 -4.97
C GLU A 80 11.51 -6.08 -6.47
N VAL A 81 10.91 -7.18 -6.97
CA VAL A 81 10.47 -7.29 -8.37
C VAL A 81 9.49 -6.18 -8.73
N ILE A 82 8.50 -5.92 -7.87
CA ILE A 82 7.56 -4.81 -8.05
C ILE A 82 8.32 -3.48 -8.08
N ASN A 83 9.18 -3.19 -7.10
CA ASN A 83 9.92 -1.93 -7.04
C ASN A 83 10.83 -1.70 -8.26
N ASN A 84 11.50 -2.75 -8.73
CA ASN A 84 12.45 -2.68 -9.84
C ASN A 84 11.75 -2.50 -11.20
N THR A 85 10.50 -2.93 -11.32
CA THR A 85 9.75 -2.87 -12.60
C THR A 85 8.63 -1.83 -12.61
N ALA A 86 8.25 -1.28 -11.46
CA ALA A 86 7.21 -0.26 -11.36
C ALA A 86 7.58 1.02 -12.12
N SER A 87 8.84 1.44 -12.09
CA SER A 87 9.32 2.60 -12.87
C SER A 87 9.21 2.37 -14.37
N ASP A 88 9.46 1.15 -14.83
CA ASP A 88 9.40 0.80 -16.25
C ASP A 88 7.96 0.84 -16.75
N LEU A 89 7.02 0.30 -15.96
CA LEU A 89 5.60 0.42 -16.24
C LEU A 89 5.10 1.86 -16.15
N GLY A 90 5.59 2.65 -15.19
CA GLY A 90 5.28 4.07 -15.09
C GLY A 90 5.67 4.82 -16.36
N ARG A 91 6.89 4.61 -16.85
CA ARG A 91 7.40 5.19 -18.11
C ARG A 91 6.67 4.67 -19.35
N ALA A 92 6.28 3.40 -19.37
CA ALA A 92 5.50 2.82 -20.47
C ALA A 92 4.08 3.41 -20.50
N ALA A 93 3.46 3.60 -19.33
CA ALA A 93 2.16 4.25 -19.23
C ALA A 93 2.25 5.72 -19.66
N ASP A 94 3.30 6.43 -19.25
CA ASP A 94 3.56 7.85 -19.56
C ASP A 94 3.53 8.12 -21.08
N ILE A 95 4.38 7.45 -21.87
CA ILE A 95 4.38 7.62 -23.34
C ILE A 95 3.03 7.28 -23.98
N VAL A 96 2.35 6.24 -23.49
CA VAL A 96 1.02 5.85 -24.01
C VAL A 96 -0.01 6.93 -23.71
N THR A 97 0.02 7.52 -22.51
CA THR A 97 -0.88 8.61 -22.13
C THR A 97 -0.56 9.91 -22.84
N THR A 98 0.72 10.28 -23.00
CA THR A 98 1.13 11.46 -23.77
C THR A 98 0.64 11.37 -25.21
N LEU A 99 0.88 10.24 -25.89
CA LEU A 99 0.41 10.07 -27.27
C LEU A 99 -1.12 10.10 -27.39
N ALA A 100 -1.83 9.54 -26.41
CA ALA A 100 -3.29 9.59 -26.37
C ALA A 100 -3.80 11.03 -26.18
N GLU A 101 -3.19 11.80 -25.29
CA GLU A 101 -3.51 13.21 -25.04
C GLU A 101 -3.28 14.06 -26.29
N LEU A 102 -2.10 13.95 -26.92
CA LEU A 102 -1.79 14.70 -28.15
C LEU A 102 -2.74 14.35 -29.30
N ALA A 103 -3.07 13.07 -29.48
CA ALA A 103 -4.04 12.64 -30.48
C ALA A 103 -5.45 13.19 -30.20
N MET A 104 -5.84 13.27 -28.93
CA MET A 104 -7.12 13.86 -28.51
C MET A 104 -7.17 15.36 -28.78
N GLU A 105 -6.09 16.08 -28.44
CA GLU A 105 -5.96 17.51 -28.71
C GLU A 105 -6.03 17.83 -30.21
N ASP A 106 -5.28 17.10 -31.05
CA ASP A 106 -5.33 17.28 -32.50
C ASP A 106 -6.71 16.92 -33.10
N ALA A 107 -7.39 15.93 -32.50
CA ALA A 107 -8.68 15.48 -33.00
C ALA A 107 -9.77 16.55 -32.80
N GLN A 108 -9.65 17.43 -31.80
CA GLN A 108 -10.60 18.50 -31.50
C GLN A 108 -12.06 17.99 -31.45
N GLY A 109 -12.26 16.85 -30.79
CA GLY A 109 -13.57 16.20 -30.65
C GLY A 109 -14.05 15.40 -31.87
N GLN A 110 -13.30 15.37 -32.97
CA GLN A 110 -13.63 14.58 -34.16
C GLN A 110 -13.16 13.14 -34.05
N THR A 111 -13.78 12.25 -34.82
CA THR A 111 -13.27 10.88 -34.96
C THR A 111 -12.09 10.87 -35.92
N LYS A 112 -10.91 10.49 -35.44
CA LYS A 112 -9.68 10.37 -36.22
C LYS A 112 -8.91 9.12 -35.86
N GLN A 113 -8.12 8.62 -36.78
CA GLN A 113 -7.19 7.52 -36.56
C GLN A 113 -5.78 8.02 -36.87
N TYR A 114 -4.85 7.76 -35.95
CA TYR A 114 -3.46 8.16 -36.04
C TYR A 114 -2.58 6.93 -36.21
N SER A 115 -1.79 6.96 -37.27
CA SER A 115 -0.71 6.02 -37.53
C SER A 115 0.53 6.35 -36.71
N ALA A 116 1.47 5.41 -36.63
CA ALA A 116 2.75 5.60 -35.96
C ALA A 116 3.51 6.87 -36.40
N ALA A 117 3.49 7.18 -37.70
CA ALA A 117 4.18 8.35 -38.24
C ALA A 117 3.50 9.68 -37.83
N GLU A 118 2.17 9.70 -37.76
CA GLU A 118 1.41 10.87 -37.30
C GLU A 118 1.62 11.10 -35.80
N LEU A 119 1.67 10.03 -35.01
CA LEU A 119 1.97 10.10 -33.57
C LEU A 119 3.38 10.67 -33.30
N GLU A 120 4.38 10.26 -34.07
CA GLU A 120 5.73 10.83 -33.98
C GLU A 120 5.78 12.31 -34.39
N LEU A 121 4.95 12.73 -35.33
CA LEU A 121 4.82 14.13 -35.72
C LEU A 121 4.19 14.96 -34.59
N LEU A 122 3.15 14.46 -33.95
CA LEU A 122 2.51 15.12 -32.79
C LEU A 122 3.51 15.33 -31.65
N LEU A 123 4.35 14.33 -31.32
CA LEU A 123 5.40 14.49 -30.31
C LEU A 123 6.39 15.61 -30.63
N LYS A 124 6.79 15.73 -31.90
CA LYS A 124 7.69 16.81 -32.34
C LYS A 124 7.01 18.17 -32.24
N GLN A 125 5.75 18.26 -32.65
CA GLN A 125 4.97 19.50 -32.56
C GLN A 125 4.79 19.93 -31.10
N ASP A 126 4.56 18.99 -30.19
CA ASP A 126 4.40 19.30 -28.77
C ASP A 126 5.69 19.84 -28.14
N ALA A 127 6.82 19.22 -28.45
CA ALA A 127 8.14 19.71 -28.02
C ALA A 127 8.41 21.14 -28.51
N ILE A 128 8.09 21.45 -29.77
CA ILE A 128 8.23 22.79 -30.35
C ILE A 128 7.28 23.78 -29.68
N LYS A 129 6.00 23.43 -29.55
CA LYS A 129 4.94 24.30 -29.00
C LYS A 129 5.24 24.73 -27.57
N ASN A 130 5.74 23.81 -26.76
CA ASN A 130 5.99 24.03 -25.33
C ASN A 130 7.48 24.31 -25.01
N GLN A 131 8.33 24.43 -26.03
CA GLN A 131 9.75 24.77 -25.91
C GLN A 131 10.52 23.86 -24.93
N TYR A 132 10.29 22.54 -25.02
CA TYR A 132 10.98 21.54 -24.20
C TYR A 132 11.64 20.46 -25.09
N PRO A 133 12.63 19.68 -24.60
CA PRO A 133 13.34 18.69 -25.41
C PRO A 133 12.42 17.57 -25.89
N LEU A 134 12.60 17.05 -27.10
CA LEU A 134 11.84 15.88 -27.56
C LEU A 134 12.01 14.71 -26.58
N GLY A 135 10.98 14.47 -25.76
CA GLY A 135 11.07 13.61 -24.57
C GLY A 135 11.29 12.12 -24.87
N TYR A 136 11.08 11.70 -26.11
CA TYR A 136 11.09 10.29 -26.49
C TYR A 136 11.82 10.04 -27.81
N ASP A 137 12.69 9.03 -27.83
CA ASP A 137 13.20 8.41 -29.04
C ASP A 137 12.40 7.13 -29.31
N VAL A 138 11.41 7.27 -30.19
CA VAL A 138 10.52 6.18 -30.61
C VAL A 138 11.07 5.53 -31.89
N LYS A 139 11.14 4.20 -31.89
CA LYS A 139 11.61 3.33 -32.99
C LYS A 139 10.69 2.13 -33.16
N ASN A 140 10.73 1.50 -34.34
CA ASN A 140 9.92 0.31 -34.68
C ASN A 140 8.44 0.46 -34.29
N ASN A 141 7.92 1.67 -34.48
CA ASN A 141 6.62 2.07 -33.96
C ASN A 141 5.50 1.48 -34.81
N THR A 142 4.59 0.76 -34.15
CA THR A 142 3.35 0.22 -34.72
C THR A 142 2.13 0.67 -33.92
N LEU A 143 2.30 1.61 -32.98
CA LEU A 143 1.19 2.17 -32.21
C LEU A 143 0.17 2.82 -33.15
N GLN A 144 -1.09 2.56 -32.85
CA GLN A 144 -2.24 3.18 -33.48
C GLN A 144 -3.14 3.73 -32.40
N ILE A 145 -3.60 4.96 -32.61
CA ILE A 145 -4.55 5.62 -31.72
C ILE A 145 -5.80 5.97 -32.53
N GLN A 146 -6.95 5.49 -32.07
CA GLN A 146 -8.24 5.89 -32.60
C GLN A 146 -8.91 6.79 -31.58
N VAL A 147 -9.22 8.02 -31.98
CA VAL A 147 -9.98 8.98 -31.19
C VAL A 147 -11.40 9.03 -31.72
N THR A 148 -12.37 9.07 -30.82
CA THR A 148 -13.76 9.44 -31.06
C THR A 148 -14.12 10.61 -30.15
N SER A 149 -15.35 11.12 -30.26
CA SER A 149 -15.82 12.23 -29.40
C SER A 149 -15.88 11.89 -27.91
N SER A 150 -15.78 10.62 -27.52
CA SER A 150 -15.93 10.18 -26.12
C SER A 150 -14.94 9.10 -25.69
N SER A 151 -14.04 8.66 -26.57
CA SER A 151 -13.09 7.59 -26.26
C SER A 151 -11.81 7.67 -27.08
N ILE A 152 -10.74 7.15 -26.51
CA ILE A 152 -9.45 6.93 -27.13
C ILE A 152 -9.15 5.44 -27.03
N LYS A 153 -8.81 4.81 -28.15
CA LYS A 153 -8.36 3.42 -28.20
C LYS A 153 -6.91 3.38 -28.65
N VAL A 154 -6.06 2.70 -27.89
CA VAL A 154 -4.64 2.52 -28.16
C VAL A 154 -4.30 1.04 -28.32
N THR A 155 -3.53 0.71 -29.35
CA THR A 155 -3.03 -0.65 -29.60
C THR A 155 -1.70 -0.60 -30.37
N GLY A 156 -0.91 -1.66 -30.28
CA GLY A 156 0.35 -1.80 -31.04
C GLY A 156 1.57 -1.85 -30.13
N SER A 157 2.73 -1.54 -30.66
CA SER A 157 3.99 -1.55 -29.90
C SER A 157 4.96 -0.49 -30.38
N ALA A 158 5.91 -0.11 -29.53
CA ALA A 158 7.05 0.70 -29.93
C ALA A 158 8.27 0.37 -29.08
N ASP A 159 9.45 0.54 -29.66
CA ASP A 159 10.70 0.63 -28.90
C ASP A 159 10.90 2.09 -28.51
N VAL A 160 11.04 2.37 -27.22
CA VAL A 160 11.07 3.72 -26.67
C VAL A 160 12.31 3.89 -25.80
N ALA A 161 13.01 5.00 -26.01
CA ALA A 161 14.02 5.51 -25.08
C ALA A 161 13.57 6.89 -24.59
N TYR A 162 13.90 7.22 -23.34
CA TYR A 162 13.39 8.39 -22.63
C TYR A 162 14.49 9.43 -22.51
N TRP A 163 14.17 10.69 -22.78
CA TRP A 163 15.11 11.79 -22.60
C TRP A 163 15.65 11.79 -21.16
N ASP A 164 16.96 11.93 -21.03
CA ASP A 164 17.66 11.87 -19.73
C ASP A 164 18.45 13.16 -19.50
N GLU A 165 19.28 13.54 -20.47
CA GLU A 165 20.12 14.72 -20.39
C GLU A 165 20.46 15.30 -21.77
N PHE A 166 21.06 16.49 -21.76
CA PHE A 166 21.65 17.08 -22.96
C PHE A 166 23.01 16.46 -23.23
N LYS A 167 23.31 16.19 -24.51
CA LYS A 167 24.60 15.62 -24.91
C LYS A 167 25.76 16.60 -24.68
N GLU A 168 25.52 17.89 -24.89
CA GLU A 168 26.49 18.97 -24.67
C GLU A 168 25.98 19.90 -23.55
N PRO A 169 26.69 20.00 -22.41
CA PRO A 169 26.32 20.92 -21.35
C PRO A 169 26.37 22.38 -21.82
N ASN A 170 25.31 23.15 -21.58
CA ASN A 170 25.18 24.59 -21.87
C ASN A 170 25.06 24.99 -23.36
N ALA A 171 24.77 24.06 -24.27
CA ALA A 171 24.55 24.35 -25.70
C ALA A 171 23.05 24.31 -26.07
N TRP A 172 22.21 25.01 -25.29
CA TRP A 172 20.75 24.95 -25.46
C TRP A 172 20.23 26.07 -26.34
N ASP A 173 19.32 25.72 -27.25
CA ASP A 173 18.68 26.65 -28.17
C ASP A 173 17.16 26.44 -28.15
N TRP A 174 16.53 26.93 -27.07
CA TRP A 174 15.11 26.74 -26.78
C TRP A 174 14.18 27.39 -27.81
N ASP A 175 14.66 28.39 -28.53
CA ASP A 175 13.91 29.12 -29.55
C ASP A 175 14.01 28.48 -30.94
N ASN A 176 14.79 27.39 -31.07
CA ASN A 176 15.05 26.73 -32.33
C ASN A 176 14.32 25.38 -32.44
N PRO A 177 13.26 25.29 -33.26
CA PRO A 177 12.48 24.06 -33.44
C PRO A 177 13.31 22.86 -33.93
N ASP A 178 14.30 23.10 -34.79
CA ASP A 178 15.17 22.04 -35.30
C ASP A 178 16.08 21.51 -34.19
N TRP A 179 16.52 22.38 -33.27
CA TRP A 179 17.31 21.96 -32.12
C TRP A 179 16.47 21.12 -31.14
N LEU A 180 15.24 21.53 -30.84
CA LEU A 180 14.33 20.83 -29.91
C LEU A 180 13.95 19.42 -30.39
N THR A 181 13.96 19.18 -31.69
CA THR A 181 13.51 17.92 -32.30
C THR A 181 14.64 17.05 -32.85
N ASN A 182 15.87 17.58 -32.92
CA ASN A 182 17.03 16.80 -33.34
C ASN A 182 17.54 15.93 -32.19
N LYS A 183 17.25 14.62 -32.30
CA LYS A 183 17.64 13.59 -31.33
C LYS A 183 19.15 13.56 -31.02
N GLU A 184 20.01 14.03 -31.93
CA GLU A 184 21.47 14.07 -31.69
C GLU A 184 21.89 15.07 -30.62
N ASN A 185 21.01 16.00 -30.22
CA ASN A 185 21.26 16.96 -29.15
C ASN A 185 21.05 16.36 -27.75
N PHE A 186 20.45 15.17 -27.65
CA PHE A 186 19.99 14.57 -26.41
C PHE A 186 20.59 13.20 -26.15
N VAL A 187 20.66 12.84 -24.88
CA VAL A 187 20.92 11.48 -24.42
C VAL A 187 19.59 10.84 -24.06
N TYR A 188 19.33 9.67 -24.63
CA TYR A 188 18.16 8.87 -24.32
C TYR A 188 18.56 7.62 -23.54
N ALA A 189 17.92 7.41 -22.39
CA ALA A 189 18.18 6.30 -21.48
C ALA A 189 16.97 5.37 -21.35
N ASN A 190 17.17 4.32 -20.56
CA ASN A 190 16.11 3.43 -20.11
C ASN A 190 15.27 2.80 -21.24
N GLN A 191 15.96 2.35 -22.29
CA GLN A 191 15.36 1.72 -23.46
C GLN A 191 14.44 0.56 -23.07
N ALA A 192 13.24 0.54 -23.65
CA ALA A 192 12.26 -0.51 -23.42
C ALA A 192 11.37 -0.70 -24.65
N LYS A 193 10.87 -1.93 -24.82
CA LYS A 193 9.77 -2.23 -25.73
C LYS A 193 8.46 -2.11 -24.98
N VAL A 194 7.56 -1.26 -25.45
CA VAL A 194 6.22 -1.07 -24.92
C VAL A 194 5.22 -1.75 -25.85
N ASN A 195 4.38 -2.62 -25.28
CA ASN A 195 3.28 -3.28 -25.99
C ASN A 195 1.95 -2.86 -25.36
N VAL A 196 1.02 -2.37 -26.17
CA VAL A 196 -0.32 -1.97 -25.73
C VAL A 196 -1.35 -2.86 -26.39
N THR A 197 -2.20 -3.49 -25.57
CA THR A 197 -3.29 -4.35 -26.03
C THR A 197 -4.63 -3.70 -25.70
N ASN A 198 -5.32 -3.20 -26.72
CA ASN A 198 -6.72 -2.75 -26.63
C ASN A 198 -7.02 -1.84 -25.42
N LEU A 199 -6.13 -0.89 -25.11
CA LEU A 199 -6.36 0.07 -24.04
C LEU A 199 -7.42 1.07 -24.51
N VAL A 200 -8.53 1.18 -23.78
CA VAL A 200 -9.61 2.13 -24.10
C VAL A 200 -9.80 3.08 -22.93
N LEU A 201 -9.65 4.37 -23.20
CA LEU A 201 -9.85 5.48 -22.27
C LEU A 201 -11.11 6.23 -22.70
N GLU A 202 -12.04 6.47 -21.79
CA GLU A 202 -13.26 7.25 -22.04
C GLU A 202 -13.19 8.55 -21.23
N ALA A 203 -13.16 9.69 -21.92
CA ALA A 203 -12.91 11.00 -21.30
C ALA A 203 -13.61 12.15 -22.07
N PRO A 204 -14.62 12.82 -21.49
CA PRO A 204 -15.56 12.34 -20.48
C PRO A 204 -16.77 11.62 -21.09
N PHE A 205 -17.16 10.47 -20.55
CA PHE A 205 -18.36 9.73 -21.03
C PHE A 205 -19.68 10.29 -20.45
N ILE A 206 -19.61 10.98 -19.30
CA ILE A 206 -20.74 11.70 -18.70
C ILE A 206 -20.22 13.05 -18.20
N ALA A 207 -20.73 14.14 -18.79
CA ALA A 207 -20.60 15.50 -18.27
C ALA A 207 -21.99 15.98 -17.85
N ASN A 208 -22.21 16.22 -16.56
CA ASN A 208 -23.43 16.88 -16.10
C ASN A 208 -23.09 18.05 -15.18
N GLN A 209 -23.37 19.25 -15.69
CA GLN A 209 -23.30 20.56 -15.04
C GLN A 209 -21.93 20.86 -14.40
N SER A 210 -21.40 20.11 -13.42
CA SER A 210 -20.07 20.32 -12.84
C SER A 210 -19.26 19.04 -12.52
N THR A 211 -19.74 17.87 -12.96
CA THR A 211 -19.07 16.58 -12.73
C THR A 211 -18.57 15.96 -14.03
N TYR A 212 -17.33 15.47 -14.01
CA TYR A 212 -16.67 14.77 -15.12
C TYR A 212 -16.28 13.36 -14.69
N ASN A 213 -16.67 12.37 -15.48
CA ASN A 213 -16.34 10.96 -15.24
C ASN A 213 -15.44 10.45 -16.36
N PHE A 214 -14.41 9.72 -15.94
CA PHE A 214 -13.41 9.10 -16.78
C PHE A 214 -13.43 7.60 -16.54
N LYS A 215 -13.13 6.82 -17.58
CA LYS A 215 -13.08 5.36 -17.46
C LYS A 215 -11.91 4.78 -18.24
N ILE A 216 -11.29 3.76 -17.67
CA ILE A 216 -10.44 2.80 -18.38
C ILE A 216 -11.28 1.54 -18.54
N ALA A 217 -11.58 1.17 -19.78
CA ALA A 217 -12.39 -0.02 -20.02
C ALA A 217 -11.62 -1.31 -19.72
N ASN A 218 -12.35 -2.34 -19.32
CA ASN A 218 -11.79 -3.66 -19.12
C ASN A 218 -11.14 -4.23 -20.39
N GLY A 219 -10.23 -5.19 -20.21
CA GLY A 219 -9.50 -5.88 -21.27
C GLY A 219 -8.24 -5.16 -21.76
N GLY A 220 -8.03 -3.89 -21.39
CA GLY A 220 -6.81 -3.15 -21.71
C GLY A 220 -5.58 -3.67 -20.97
N ALA A 221 -4.42 -3.64 -21.61
CA ALA A 221 -3.13 -3.95 -20.99
C ALA A 221 -1.98 -3.13 -21.57
N ILE A 222 -1.00 -2.84 -20.71
CA ILE A 222 0.31 -2.27 -21.06
C ILE A 222 1.38 -3.24 -20.54
N GLU A 223 2.23 -3.72 -21.44
CA GLU A 223 3.39 -4.54 -21.13
C GLU A 223 4.67 -3.78 -21.51
N VAL A 224 5.70 -3.91 -20.69
CA VAL A 224 7.03 -3.36 -20.93
C VAL A 224 8.07 -4.47 -20.86
N ILE A 225 9.05 -4.41 -21.75
CA ILE A 225 10.25 -5.24 -21.74
C ILE A 225 11.46 -4.31 -21.73
N ASN A 226 12.18 -4.24 -20.61
CA ASN A 226 13.32 -3.32 -20.48
C ASN A 226 14.58 -3.87 -21.18
N ALA A 227 15.64 -3.06 -21.23
CA ALA A 227 16.92 -3.45 -21.84
C ALA A 227 17.53 -4.72 -21.22
N ALA A 228 17.26 -5.00 -19.94
CA ALA A 228 17.66 -6.22 -19.24
C ALA A 228 16.74 -7.43 -19.52
N GLN A 229 15.82 -7.31 -20.48
CA GLN A 229 14.81 -8.32 -20.84
C GLN A 229 13.84 -8.68 -19.71
N GLN A 230 13.74 -7.85 -18.68
CA GLN A 230 12.73 -8.01 -17.63
C GLN A 230 11.39 -7.53 -18.18
N LYS A 231 10.36 -8.35 -17.94
CA LYS A 231 8.99 -8.08 -18.39
C LYS A 231 8.13 -7.67 -17.22
N ALA A 232 7.33 -6.64 -17.41
CA ALA A 232 6.27 -6.27 -16.47
C ALA A 232 5.02 -5.86 -17.22
N LYS A 233 3.85 -6.14 -16.65
CA LYS A 233 2.57 -5.90 -17.30
C LYS A 233 1.53 -5.42 -16.30
N PHE A 234 0.77 -4.41 -16.69
CA PHE A 234 -0.50 -4.04 -16.07
C PHE A 234 -1.66 -4.39 -16.99
N SER A 235 -2.73 -4.94 -16.42
CA SER A 235 -3.98 -5.20 -17.16
C SER A 235 -5.22 -4.96 -16.30
N PHE A 236 -6.33 -4.65 -16.96
CA PHE A 236 -7.60 -4.33 -16.32
C PHE A 236 -8.62 -5.44 -16.61
N THR A 237 -9.06 -6.17 -15.59
CA THR A 237 -10.10 -7.20 -15.73
C THR A 237 -11.51 -6.66 -15.49
N ALA A 238 -11.62 -5.41 -15.03
CA ALA A 238 -12.87 -4.70 -14.82
C ALA A 238 -12.70 -3.22 -15.18
N ASP A 239 -13.82 -2.54 -15.43
CA ASP A 239 -13.81 -1.10 -15.69
C ASP A 239 -13.29 -0.36 -14.46
N SER A 240 -12.32 0.53 -14.70
CA SER A 240 -11.78 1.45 -13.69
C SER A 240 -12.27 2.85 -13.97
N THR A 241 -12.56 3.63 -12.93
CA THR A 241 -13.21 4.93 -13.08
C THR A 241 -12.49 6.01 -12.29
N ALA A 242 -12.47 7.23 -12.82
CA ALA A 242 -12.12 8.43 -12.08
C ALA A 242 -13.25 9.46 -12.21
N LYS A 243 -13.36 10.36 -11.23
CA LYS A 243 -14.36 11.41 -11.20
C LYS A 243 -13.77 12.68 -10.63
N LEU A 244 -14.08 13.79 -11.27
CA LEU A 244 -13.79 15.14 -10.79
C LEU A 244 -15.11 15.89 -10.62
N VAL A 245 -15.23 16.64 -9.53
CA VAL A 245 -16.37 17.53 -9.26
C VAL A 245 -15.85 18.94 -9.07
N HIS A 246 -16.43 19.88 -9.80
CA HIS A 246 -16.09 21.29 -9.72
C HIS A 246 -17.20 22.10 -9.05
N PRO A 247 -16.86 23.24 -8.43
CA PRO A 247 -17.84 24.12 -7.81
C PRO A 247 -18.70 24.88 -8.84
N VAL A 248 -18.15 25.16 -10.02
CA VAL A 248 -18.83 25.90 -11.09
C VAL A 248 -19.18 24.97 -12.24
N SER A 249 -20.35 25.19 -12.81
CA SER A 249 -20.79 24.44 -13.98
C SER A 249 -20.21 25.02 -15.27
N ASN A 250 -19.35 24.26 -15.96
CA ASN A 250 -18.79 24.62 -17.27
C ASN A 250 -18.48 23.36 -18.10
N THR A 251 -17.92 23.51 -19.30
CA THR A 251 -17.26 22.39 -20.00
C THR A 251 -15.88 22.13 -19.41
N LEU A 252 -15.35 20.92 -19.57
CA LEU A 252 -14.03 20.55 -19.01
C LEU A 252 -12.92 21.48 -19.55
N GLU A 253 -12.98 21.75 -20.86
CA GLU A 253 -12.05 22.64 -21.58
C GLU A 253 -12.08 24.10 -21.08
N ASN A 254 -13.22 24.57 -20.56
CA ASN A 254 -13.39 25.94 -20.08
C ASN A 254 -13.40 26.03 -18.53
N GLN A 255 -12.99 24.96 -17.85
CA GLN A 255 -13.07 24.91 -16.40
C GLN A 255 -11.86 25.60 -15.76
N GLU A 256 -12.07 26.81 -15.23
CA GLU A 256 -11.02 27.60 -14.56
C GLU A 256 -10.91 27.34 -13.06
N THR A 257 -11.90 26.66 -12.47
CA THR A 257 -11.91 26.36 -11.03
C THR A 257 -11.29 25.00 -10.72
N LEU A 258 -10.51 24.93 -9.64
CA LEU A 258 -10.02 23.64 -9.14
C LEU A 258 -11.19 22.75 -8.70
N PRO A 259 -11.07 21.41 -8.86
CA PRO A 259 -12.08 20.50 -8.37
C PRO A 259 -12.21 20.59 -6.85
N ASN A 260 -13.44 20.50 -6.34
CA ASN A 260 -13.72 20.42 -4.91
C ASN A 260 -13.81 18.99 -4.38
N GLN A 261 -13.93 18.01 -5.28
CA GLN A 261 -13.86 16.59 -4.98
C GLN A 261 -13.20 15.85 -6.13
N ALA A 262 -12.44 14.80 -5.80
CA ALA A 262 -11.92 13.85 -6.76
C ALA A 262 -12.08 12.43 -6.21
N SER A 263 -12.32 11.46 -7.07
CA SER A 263 -12.27 10.04 -6.70
C SER A 263 -11.69 9.20 -7.81
N LEU A 264 -10.88 8.21 -7.43
CA LEU A 264 -10.33 7.19 -8.29
C LEU A 264 -10.78 5.83 -7.77
N GLN A 265 -11.16 4.93 -8.66
CA GLN A 265 -11.43 3.53 -8.34
C GLN A 265 -10.90 2.65 -9.47
N LEU A 266 -9.75 2.03 -9.24
CA LEU A 266 -9.19 0.99 -10.09
C LEU A 266 -9.75 -0.36 -9.63
N LYS A 267 -10.37 -1.11 -10.55
CA LYS A 267 -10.94 -2.43 -10.26
C LYS A 267 -10.30 -3.49 -11.13
N GLY A 268 -10.06 -4.66 -10.53
CA GLY A 268 -9.51 -5.79 -11.27
C GLY A 268 -8.16 -5.47 -11.91
N LEU A 269 -7.32 -4.69 -11.23
CA LEU A 269 -5.99 -4.36 -11.72
C LEU A 269 -5.07 -5.55 -11.46
N VAL A 270 -4.42 -6.05 -12.50
CA VAL A 270 -3.50 -7.19 -12.41
C VAL A 270 -2.11 -6.72 -12.84
N PHE A 271 -1.15 -6.89 -11.94
CA PHE A 271 0.28 -6.75 -12.18
C PHE A 271 0.93 -8.12 -12.34
N GLU A 272 1.74 -8.27 -13.38
CA GLU A 272 2.51 -9.50 -13.66
C GLU A 272 3.97 -9.13 -13.96
N SER A 273 4.92 -9.72 -13.24
CA SER A 273 6.35 -9.56 -13.48
C SER A 273 7.11 -10.75 -12.89
N ALA A 274 7.97 -11.40 -13.68
CA ALA A 274 8.59 -12.67 -13.31
C ALA A 274 7.55 -13.67 -12.75
N ASP A 275 7.79 -14.24 -11.56
CA ASP A 275 6.87 -15.16 -10.86
C ASP A 275 5.88 -14.45 -9.93
N VAL A 276 5.80 -13.12 -10.00
CA VAL A 276 4.95 -12.29 -9.14
C VAL A 276 3.67 -11.92 -9.88
N LYS A 277 2.53 -12.22 -9.25
CA LYS A 277 1.23 -11.78 -9.70
C LYS A 277 0.48 -11.09 -8.57
N ALA A 278 0.26 -9.78 -8.71
CA ALA A 278 -0.59 -9.03 -7.79
C ALA A 278 -1.94 -8.75 -8.45
N THR A 279 -3.02 -9.22 -7.85
CA THR A 279 -4.38 -8.96 -8.29
C THR A 279 -5.04 -8.03 -7.29
N LEU A 280 -5.20 -6.77 -7.67
CA LEU A 280 -5.84 -5.73 -6.88
C LEU A 280 -7.32 -5.67 -7.27
N SER A 281 -8.17 -6.22 -6.41
CA SER A 281 -9.62 -6.17 -6.58
C SER A 281 -10.15 -4.74 -6.49
N GLU A 282 -9.50 -3.90 -5.68
CA GLU A 282 -9.83 -2.49 -5.52
C GLU A 282 -8.58 -1.67 -5.16
N VAL A 283 -8.32 -0.61 -5.91
CA VAL A 283 -7.50 0.53 -5.47
C VAL A 283 -8.38 1.75 -5.58
N SER A 284 -8.86 2.30 -4.47
CA SER A 284 -9.72 3.47 -4.50
C SER A 284 -9.19 4.59 -3.63
N SER A 285 -9.39 5.82 -4.09
CA SER A 285 -8.97 7.03 -3.39
C SER A 285 -10.07 8.07 -3.54
N SER A 286 -10.30 8.84 -2.48
CA SER A 286 -11.17 10.02 -2.52
C SER A 286 -10.44 11.22 -1.95
N ALA A 287 -10.71 12.39 -2.51
CA ALA A 287 -10.18 13.66 -2.06
C ALA A 287 -11.30 14.71 -2.00
N LYS A 288 -11.18 15.64 -1.06
CA LYS A 288 -12.16 16.71 -0.82
C LYS A 288 -11.44 18.01 -0.52
N THR A 289 -12.02 19.13 -0.93
CA THR A 289 -11.51 20.45 -0.57
C THR A 289 -11.78 20.72 0.89
N VAL A 290 -10.76 21.21 1.55
CA VAL A 290 -10.73 21.47 2.99
C VAL A 290 -10.20 22.88 3.21
N LYS A 291 -10.80 23.57 4.18
CA LYS A 291 -10.41 24.92 4.57
C LYS A 291 -9.57 24.85 5.83
N PHE A 292 -8.35 25.36 5.77
CA PHE A 292 -7.44 25.48 6.90
C PHE A 292 -7.33 26.94 7.32
N SER A 293 -7.39 27.24 8.61
CA SER A 293 -7.16 28.57 9.16
C SER A 293 -5.91 28.59 10.02
N ASN A 294 -4.99 29.52 9.76
CA ASN A 294 -3.81 29.75 10.61
C ASN A 294 -4.02 30.91 11.60
N GLY A 295 -5.27 31.35 11.80
CA GLY A 295 -5.62 32.50 12.64
C GLY A 295 -5.45 33.87 11.96
N GLN A 296 -4.77 33.93 10.80
CA GLN A 296 -4.61 35.16 10.01
C GLN A 296 -5.30 35.07 8.64
N SER A 297 -5.35 33.87 8.06
CA SER A 297 -5.85 33.61 6.72
C SER A 297 -6.50 32.23 6.65
N THR A 298 -7.37 32.04 5.66
CA THR A 298 -7.91 30.72 5.31
C THR A 298 -7.33 30.27 3.98
N ILE A 299 -6.87 29.03 3.94
CA ILE A 299 -6.32 28.38 2.74
C ILE A 299 -7.26 27.22 2.40
N GLU A 300 -7.64 27.10 1.12
CA GLU A 300 -8.41 25.97 0.63
C GLU A 300 -7.52 25.01 -0.15
N GLN A 301 -7.60 23.72 0.15
CA GLN A 301 -6.80 22.70 -0.53
C GLN A 301 -7.60 21.40 -0.70
N LEU A 302 -7.49 20.78 -1.87
CA LEU A 302 -7.96 19.42 -2.11
C LEU A 302 -7.01 18.44 -1.41
N ILE A 303 -7.50 17.72 -0.40
CA ILE A 303 -6.69 16.72 0.32
C ILE A 303 -7.27 15.31 0.13
N PRO A 304 -6.42 14.27 0.03
CA PRO A 304 -6.87 12.89 0.11
C PRO A 304 -7.57 12.62 1.44
N SER A 305 -8.81 12.14 1.40
CA SER A 305 -9.63 11.84 2.57
C SER A 305 -9.75 10.35 2.87
N GLU A 306 -9.57 9.50 1.85
CA GLU A 306 -9.65 8.05 2.00
C GLU A 306 -8.81 7.38 0.92
N LEU A 307 -8.13 6.29 1.27
CA LEU A 307 -7.44 5.40 0.35
C LEU A 307 -7.75 3.96 0.79
N VAL A 308 -8.09 3.11 -0.17
CA VAL A 308 -8.38 1.68 0.02
C VAL A 308 -7.55 0.88 -0.97
N LEU A 309 -6.95 -0.20 -0.49
CA LEU A 309 -6.17 -1.15 -1.26
C LEU A 309 -6.60 -2.56 -0.85
N LYS A 310 -7.24 -3.27 -1.77
CA LYS A 310 -7.67 -4.65 -1.59
C LYS A 310 -7.17 -5.51 -2.71
N GLY A 311 -6.67 -6.68 -2.37
CA GLY A 311 -6.22 -7.64 -3.36
C GLY A 311 -5.46 -8.79 -2.75
N GLN A 312 -4.73 -9.49 -3.60
CA GLN A 312 -3.86 -10.58 -3.22
C GLN A 312 -2.56 -10.51 -4.00
N VAL A 313 -1.47 -10.92 -3.36
CA VAL A 313 -0.18 -11.13 -4.01
C VAL A 313 0.12 -12.62 -4.00
N SER A 314 0.16 -13.19 -5.19
CA SER A 314 0.56 -14.57 -5.43
C SER A 314 2.04 -14.61 -5.82
N TYR A 315 2.80 -15.46 -5.15
CA TYR A 315 4.19 -15.75 -5.47
C TYR A 315 4.42 -17.25 -5.35
N LEU A 316 4.85 -17.88 -6.45
CA LEU A 316 4.95 -19.33 -6.54
C LEU A 316 3.61 -20.02 -6.19
N GLN A 317 3.55 -20.80 -5.11
CA GLN A 317 2.34 -21.48 -4.62
C GLN A 317 1.69 -20.76 -3.42
N GLU A 318 2.24 -19.61 -3.00
CA GLU A 318 1.76 -18.86 -1.84
C GLU A 318 0.88 -17.69 -2.29
N VAL A 319 -0.16 -17.42 -1.49
CA VAL A 319 -1.09 -16.33 -1.69
C VAL A 319 -1.24 -15.59 -0.37
N LEU A 320 -1.04 -14.28 -0.42
CA LEU A 320 -1.23 -13.35 0.67
C LEU A 320 -2.34 -12.38 0.28
N ASP A 321 -3.41 -12.37 1.06
CA ASP A 321 -4.50 -11.44 0.92
C ASP A 321 -4.20 -10.16 1.71
N LEU A 322 -4.57 -9.02 1.13
CA LEU A 322 -4.44 -7.68 1.69
C LEU A 322 -5.78 -6.96 1.60
N ASP A 323 -6.24 -6.43 2.72
CA ASP A 323 -7.30 -5.42 2.79
C ASP A 323 -6.80 -4.28 3.68
N ALA A 324 -6.45 -3.16 3.05
CA ALA A 324 -5.93 -1.99 3.75
C ALA A 324 -6.78 -0.76 3.41
N SER A 325 -6.99 0.09 4.40
CA SER A 325 -7.58 1.41 4.22
C SER A 325 -6.95 2.43 5.16
N ILE A 326 -6.89 3.67 4.70
CA ILE A 326 -6.61 4.83 5.52
C ILE A 326 -7.68 5.86 5.26
N LYS A 327 -8.22 6.47 6.32
CA LYS A 327 -9.32 7.42 6.24
C LYS A 327 -9.12 8.55 7.23
N LEU A 328 -9.32 9.79 6.78
CA LEU A 328 -9.39 10.94 7.67
C LEU A 328 -10.73 10.94 8.42
N ASN A 329 -10.67 11.14 9.73
CA ASN A 329 -11.84 11.16 10.60
C ASN A 329 -12.39 12.57 10.86
N ASN A 330 -11.68 13.60 10.43
CA ASN A 330 -12.10 14.96 10.65
C ASN A 330 -13.36 15.28 9.84
N ASP A 331 -14.16 16.19 10.40
CA ASP A 331 -15.26 16.81 9.67
C ASP A 331 -14.69 17.81 8.66
N LEU A 332 -14.34 17.30 7.47
CA LEU A 332 -13.72 18.05 6.38
C LEU A 332 -14.63 19.16 5.81
N SER A 333 -15.90 19.24 6.24
CA SER A 333 -16.81 20.34 5.87
C SER A 333 -16.57 21.61 6.68
N LYS A 334 -15.85 21.51 7.81
CA LYS A 334 -15.55 22.63 8.70
C LYS A 334 -14.16 23.20 8.43
N VAL A 335 -13.97 24.45 8.82
CA VAL A 335 -12.63 25.05 8.86
C VAL A 335 -11.81 24.36 9.94
N ILE A 336 -10.66 23.81 9.55
CA ILE A 336 -9.69 23.21 10.45
C ILE A 336 -8.74 24.30 10.93
N ASP A 337 -8.66 24.48 12.24
CA ASP A 337 -7.73 25.42 12.86
C ASP A 337 -6.33 24.79 13.00
N ILE A 338 -5.33 25.43 12.39
CA ILE A 338 -3.91 25.08 12.45
C ILE A 338 -3.07 26.22 13.06
N SER A 339 -3.70 27.22 13.68
CA SER A 339 -3.02 28.41 14.22
C SER A 339 -2.00 28.11 15.32
N ALA A 340 -2.19 27.01 16.06
CA ALA A 340 -1.26 26.56 17.09
C ALA A 340 0.09 26.04 16.53
N GLY A 341 0.19 25.81 15.21
CA GLY A 341 1.42 25.36 14.55
C GLY A 341 1.86 23.93 14.84
N HIS A 342 1.07 23.17 15.60
CA HIS A 342 1.32 21.74 15.85
C HIS A 342 1.01 20.88 14.62
N GLU A 343 0.01 21.27 13.84
CA GLU A 343 -0.38 20.65 12.59
C GLU A 343 -0.41 21.69 11.47
N THR A 344 -0.35 21.22 10.24
CA THR A 344 -0.34 21.97 8.98
C THR A 344 -1.21 21.22 7.98
N ALA A 345 -1.52 21.85 6.85
CA ALA A 345 -2.24 21.18 5.76
C ALA A 345 -1.53 19.91 5.22
N LEU A 346 -0.24 19.72 5.51
CA LEU A 346 0.57 18.59 5.04
C LEU A 346 0.76 17.46 6.08
N ASN A 347 0.42 17.70 7.34
CA ASN A 347 0.61 16.74 8.44
C ASN A 347 -0.60 16.76 9.38
N PHE A 348 -1.80 16.69 8.82
CA PHE A 348 -3.03 16.70 9.60
C PHE A 348 -3.34 15.28 10.12
N ILE A 349 -3.41 15.10 11.44
CA ILE A 349 -3.36 13.75 12.02
C ILE A 349 -4.58 13.41 12.89
N ASN A 350 -5.76 13.38 12.27
CA ASN A 350 -6.81 12.48 12.73
C ASN A 350 -7.25 11.51 11.62
N ALA A 351 -6.61 10.35 11.63
CA ALA A 351 -6.79 9.30 10.65
C ALA A 351 -6.95 7.94 11.33
N ASP A 352 -7.79 7.11 10.73
CA ASP A 352 -7.88 5.68 10.98
C ASP A 352 -7.09 4.96 9.89
N LEU A 353 -6.22 4.05 10.30
CA LEU A 353 -5.57 3.05 9.47
C LEU A 353 -6.19 1.70 9.82
N ALA A 354 -6.57 0.92 8.82
CA ALA A 354 -6.93 -0.48 8.97
C ALA A 354 -6.11 -1.30 7.98
N VAL A 355 -5.50 -2.39 8.42
CA VAL A 355 -4.73 -3.32 7.59
C VAL A 355 -5.06 -4.73 8.04
N LYS A 356 -5.58 -5.53 7.13
CA LYS A 356 -5.80 -6.96 7.32
C LYS A 356 -4.93 -7.72 6.33
N LEU A 357 -4.13 -8.62 6.87
CA LEU A 357 -3.35 -9.61 6.12
C LEU A 357 -3.87 -10.99 6.46
N SER A 358 -4.05 -11.84 5.46
CA SER A 358 -4.38 -13.25 5.68
C SER A 358 -3.72 -14.15 4.65
N GLY A 359 -3.48 -15.40 5.03
CA GLY A 359 -2.83 -16.37 4.17
C GLY A 359 -2.63 -17.69 4.90
N LYS A 360 -1.58 -18.42 4.54
CA LYS A 360 -1.21 -19.68 5.20
C LYS A 360 0.25 -19.64 5.62
N LEU A 361 0.51 -20.05 6.86
CA LEU A 361 1.84 -20.25 7.42
C LEU A 361 2.29 -21.68 7.13
N LYS A 362 3.54 -21.85 6.71
CA LYS A 362 4.22 -23.15 6.75
C LYS A 362 4.92 -23.22 8.10
N GLY A 363 4.48 -24.13 8.96
CA GLY A 363 5.27 -24.47 10.15
C GLY A 363 6.49 -25.30 9.76
N ALA A 364 7.46 -25.41 10.67
CA ALA A 364 8.75 -26.08 10.44
C ALA A 364 8.67 -27.51 9.85
N ASN A 365 7.51 -28.20 9.88
CA ASN A 365 7.25 -29.48 9.20
C ASN A 365 5.75 -29.79 9.02
N ALA A 366 4.85 -28.78 8.96
CA ALA A 366 3.41 -28.99 9.09
C ALA A 366 2.58 -28.51 7.88
N THR A 367 1.41 -29.14 7.72
CA THR A 367 0.31 -28.73 6.85
C THR A 367 0.11 -27.21 6.87
N PRO A 368 -0.10 -26.54 5.72
CA PRO A 368 -0.34 -25.10 5.68
C PRO A 368 -1.48 -24.65 6.62
N THR A 369 -1.15 -23.81 7.60
CA THR A 369 -2.08 -23.35 8.64
C THR A 369 -2.59 -21.93 8.32
N PRO A 370 -3.90 -21.68 8.28
CA PRO A 370 -4.43 -20.34 8.06
C PRO A 370 -4.05 -19.34 9.16
N PHE A 371 -3.75 -18.10 8.77
CA PHE A 371 -3.56 -16.99 9.70
C PHE A 371 -4.33 -15.74 9.25
N SER A 372 -4.60 -14.86 10.20
CA SER A 372 -5.09 -13.51 9.97
C SER A 372 -4.42 -12.55 10.95
N LEU A 373 -3.96 -11.41 10.44
CA LEU A 373 -3.46 -10.28 11.20
C LEU A 373 -4.28 -9.05 10.84
N ASN A 374 -5.01 -8.48 11.79
CA ASN A 374 -5.79 -7.27 11.60
C ASN A 374 -5.26 -6.17 12.53
N VAL A 375 -4.73 -5.12 11.93
CA VAL A 375 -4.21 -3.93 12.60
C VAL A 375 -5.17 -2.79 12.34
N THR A 376 -5.67 -2.18 13.39
CA THR A 376 -6.32 -0.87 13.31
C THR A 376 -5.51 0.11 14.11
N ALA A 377 -5.23 1.29 13.58
CA ALA A 377 -4.55 2.34 14.30
C ALA A 377 -5.32 3.63 14.13
N LYS A 378 -5.40 4.39 15.22
CA LYS A 378 -6.04 5.68 15.26
C LYS A 378 -5.12 6.66 15.93
N ARG A 379 -5.01 7.83 15.33
CA ARG A 379 -4.49 8.99 16.04
C ARG A 379 -5.62 9.98 16.16
N ALA A 380 -6.15 10.17 17.38
CA ALA A 380 -7.22 11.13 17.63
C ALA A 380 -6.68 12.47 18.15
N GLU A 381 -5.47 12.47 18.69
CA GLU A 381 -4.83 13.61 19.32
C GLU A 381 -3.41 13.79 18.79
N TYR A 382 -2.90 15.02 18.81
CA TYR A 382 -1.56 15.30 18.31
C TYR A 382 -0.45 14.50 19.03
N LEU A 383 -0.59 14.25 20.33
CA LEU A 383 0.44 13.56 21.12
C LEU A 383 0.14 12.09 21.41
N LYS A 384 -1.05 11.58 21.06
CA LYS A 384 -1.48 10.22 21.42
C LYS A 384 -1.96 9.42 20.23
N GLY A 385 -1.60 8.14 20.21
CA GLY A 385 -2.08 7.18 19.23
C GLY A 385 -2.51 5.88 19.92
N THR A 386 -3.49 5.21 19.33
CA THR A 386 -3.87 3.86 19.70
C THR A 386 -3.71 2.93 18.51
N ALA A 387 -3.29 1.70 18.75
CA ALA A 387 -3.30 0.64 17.75
C ALA A 387 -3.84 -0.64 18.38
N ASN A 388 -4.75 -1.31 17.68
CA ASN A 388 -5.26 -2.62 18.06
C ASN A 388 -4.82 -3.63 17.01
N VAL A 389 -4.25 -4.74 17.47
CA VAL A 389 -3.79 -5.85 16.65
C VAL A 389 -4.58 -7.08 17.07
N ALA A 390 -5.42 -7.61 16.19
CA ALA A 390 -6.01 -8.92 16.33
C ALA A 390 -5.18 -9.92 15.52
N VAL A 391 -4.57 -10.89 16.20
CA VAL A 391 -3.82 -11.97 15.58
C VAL A 391 -4.56 -13.28 15.78
N ALA A 392 -4.74 -14.04 14.70
CA ALA A 392 -5.34 -15.36 14.73
C ALA A 392 -4.49 -16.35 13.92
N VAL A 393 -4.20 -17.49 14.51
CA VAL A 393 -3.51 -18.62 13.87
C VAL A 393 -4.24 -19.91 14.25
N ASP A 394 -4.71 -20.66 13.26
CA ASP A 394 -5.60 -21.80 13.48
C ASP A 394 -6.83 -21.43 14.36
N LYS A 395 -6.97 -22.02 15.54
CA LYS A 395 -8.04 -21.74 16.51
C LYS A 395 -7.65 -20.75 17.60
N ASN A 396 -6.41 -20.26 17.58
CA ASN A 396 -5.86 -19.39 18.61
C ASN A 396 -6.00 -17.93 18.16
N ALA A 397 -6.57 -17.09 19.01
CA ALA A 397 -6.75 -15.67 18.73
C ALA A 397 -6.39 -14.80 19.95
N LEU A 398 -5.72 -13.68 19.68
CA LEU A 398 -5.40 -12.66 20.68
C LEU A 398 -5.73 -11.28 20.13
N ASN A 399 -6.17 -10.41 21.04
CA ASN A 399 -6.31 -8.98 20.78
C ASN A 399 -5.25 -8.24 21.59
N ILE A 400 -4.49 -7.38 20.94
CA ILE A 400 -3.41 -6.62 21.53
C ILE A 400 -3.70 -5.14 21.30
N GLU A 401 -3.94 -4.40 22.36
CA GLU A 401 -4.03 -2.95 22.31
C GLU A 401 -2.65 -2.35 22.62
N PHE A 402 -2.31 -1.28 21.92
CA PHE A 402 -1.18 -0.41 22.17
C PHE A 402 -1.70 1.01 22.33
N VAL A 403 -1.27 1.69 23.40
CA VAL A 403 -1.55 3.12 23.59
C VAL A 403 -0.22 3.84 23.78
N SER A 404 0.08 4.73 22.83
CA SER A 404 1.28 5.54 22.83
C SER A 404 0.97 6.95 23.28
N GLN A 405 1.82 7.48 24.17
CA GLN A 405 1.83 8.88 24.59
C GLN A 405 3.10 9.57 24.08
N ASP A 406 3.02 10.88 23.89
CA ASP A 406 4.11 11.74 23.43
C ASP A 406 4.80 11.22 22.16
N ILE A 407 4.02 10.79 21.16
CA ILE A 407 4.49 10.17 19.91
C ILE A 407 5.46 11.04 19.08
N THR A 408 5.61 12.31 19.42
CA THR A 408 6.58 13.23 18.80
C THR A 408 7.98 13.11 19.39
N GLN A 409 8.14 12.40 20.52
CA GLN A 409 9.44 12.13 21.11
C GLN A 409 10.12 10.93 20.43
N GLU A 410 11.45 10.86 20.52
CA GLU A 410 12.25 9.77 19.94
C GLU A 410 11.88 8.40 20.56
N LYS A 411 11.51 8.38 21.85
CA LYS A 411 11.14 7.18 22.60
C LYS A 411 9.81 7.39 23.31
N PRO A 412 8.68 7.29 22.60
CA PRO A 412 7.37 7.46 23.21
C PRO A 412 7.10 6.32 24.20
N VAL A 413 6.33 6.63 25.26
CA VAL A 413 5.85 5.60 26.19
C VAL A 413 4.74 4.83 25.49
N VAL A 414 4.93 3.52 25.33
CA VAL A 414 3.95 2.62 24.74
C VAL A 414 3.49 1.63 25.79
N SER A 415 2.23 1.76 26.18
CA SER A 415 1.54 0.75 27.00
C SER A 415 0.89 -0.29 26.09
N SER A 416 0.69 -1.50 26.60
CA SER A 416 -0.01 -2.56 25.88
C SER A 416 -0.92 -3.39 26.78
N VAL A 417 -2.03 -3.85 26.21
CA VAL A 417 -2.92 -4.85 26.81
C VAL A 417 -3.05 -6.02 25.85
N ILE A 418 -2.62 -7.21 26.26
CA ILE A 418 -2.80 -8.46 25.49
C ILE A 418 -3.96 -9.22 26.14
N LYS A 419 -4.99 -9.53 25.36
CA LYS A 419 -6.25 -10.08 25.84
C LYS A 419 -6.71 -11.29 25.03
N HIS A 420 -7.21 -12.30 25.73
CA HIS A 420 -7.93 -13.43 25.17
C HIS A 420 -9.44 -13.16 25.19
N GLU A 421 -10.20 -13.74 24.25
CA GLU A 421 -11.66 -13.57 24.16
C GLU A 421 -12.41 -14.06 25.41
N ASN A 422 -11.78 -14.94 26.19
CA ASN A 422 -12.33 -15.46 27.45
C ASN A 422 -12.31 -14.43 28.61
N GLY A 423 -11.71 -13.25 28.40
CA GLY A 423 -11.60 -12.18 29.38
C GLY A 423 -10.30 -12.12 30.18
N ALA A 424 -9.38 -13.09 30.02
CA ALA A 424 -8.04 -13.03 30.59
C ALA A 424 -7.15 -12.03 29.82
N PHE A 425 -6.28 -11.32 30.55
CA PHE A 425 -5.39 -10.34 29.95
C PHE A 425 -4.10 -10.11 30.75
N VAL A 426 -3.12 -9.49 30.11
CA VAL A 426 -1.95 -8.86 30.73
C VAL A 426 -1.88 -7.40 30.31
N GLN A 427 -1.46 -6.51 31.20
CA GLN A 427 -1.36 -5.08 30.93
C GLN A 427 0.02 -4.55 31.32
N ILE A 428 0.75 -4.06 30.33
CA ILE A 428 2.10 -3.54 30.46
C ILE A 428 2.04 -2.02 30.28
N ALA A 429 2.45 -1.26 31.30
CA ALA A 429 2.36 0.21 31.26
C ALA A 429 3.40 0.85 30.33
N ASP A 430 4.58 0.25 30.23
CA ASP A 430 5.68 0.70 29.37
C ASP A 430 6.43 -0.55 28.89
N ILE A 431 6.26 -0.91 27.62
CA ILE A 431 6.88 -2.11 27.04
C ILE A 431 8.41 -2.06 27.14
N GLN A 432 9.01 -0.86 27.01
CA GLN A 432 10.46 -0.70 27.06
C GLN A 432 11.03 -0.89 28.47
N LYS A 433 10.21 -0.65 29.50
CA LYS A 433 10.56 -0.83 30.92
C LYS A 433 9.92 -2.07 31.53
N PHE A 434 9.47 -3.01 30.69
CA PHE A 434 8.88 -4.24 31.16
C PHE A 434 9.85 -5.03 32.04
N ASN A 435 9.38 -5.41 33.23
CA ASN A 435 10.11 -6.30 34.14
C ASN A 435 9.22 -7.46 34.58
N THR A 436 8.03 -7.12 35.10
CA THR A 436 7.03 -8.09 35.55
C THR A 436 5.62 -7.58 35.25
N VAL A 437 4.67 -8.48 35.05
CA VAL A 437 3.24 -8.17 34.90
C VAL A 437 2.36 -9.31 35.43
N ASP A 438 1.22 -8.94 35.99
CA ASP A 438 0.20 -9.90 36.38
C ASP A 438 -0.59 -10.43 35.19
N VAL A 439 -0.94 -11.71 35.24
CA VAL A 439 -1.95 -12.36 34.41
C VAL A 439 -3.29 -12.27 35.13
N LYS A 440 -4.23 -11.49 34.58
CA LYS A 440 -5.47 -11.12 35.26
C LYS A 440 -6.71 -11.67 34.56
N VAL A 441 -7.77 -11.88 35.35
CA VAL A 441 -9.16 -12.02 34.88
C VAL A 441 -10.02 -11.10 35.73
N GLY A 442 -10.70 -10.15 35.09
CA GLY A 442 -11.32 -9.04 35.81
C GLY A 442 -10.26 -8.22 36.57
N THR A 443 -10.42 -8.07 37.88
CA THR A 443 -9.47 -7.34 38.74
C THR A 443 -8.48 -8.25 39.48
N THR A 444 -8.65 -9.57 39.39
CA THR A 444 -7.87 -10.55 40.16
C THR A 444 -6.67 -11.05 39.36
N SER A 445 -5.50 -11.11 40.01
CA SER A 445 -4.29 -11.73 39.46
C SER A 445 -4.29 -13.24 39.74
N TYR A 446 -4.02 -14.04 38.72
CA TYR A 446 -3.94 -15.50 38.77
C TYR A 446 -2.55 -16.04 38.43
N GLY A 447 -1.61 -15.15 38.10
CA GLY A 447 -0.21 -15.49 37.88
C GLY A 447 0.61 -14.25 37.57
N THR A 448 1.92 -14.41 37.47
CA THR A 448 2.86 -13.32 37.20
C THR A 448 3.84 -13.75 36.13
N ILE A 449 4.01 -12.91 35.11
CA ILE A 449 5.03 -13.03 34.07
C ILE A 449 6.26 -12.22 34.51
N SER A 450 7.44 -12.81 34.44
CA SER A 450 8.72 -12.14 34.73
C SER A 450 9.82 -12.66 33.81
N LYS A 451 10.97 -11.97 33.77
CA LYS A 451 12.19 -12.53 33.18
C LYS A 451 12.97 -13.30 34.24
N ASN A 452 13.38 -14.53 33.91
CA ASN A 452 14.30 -15.29 34.75
C ASN A 452 15.75 -14.81 34.57
N SER A 453 16.70 -15.40 35.31
CA SER A 453 18.12 -15.07 35.24
C SER A 453 18.78 -15.38 33.88
N SER A 454 18.13 -16.18 33.04
CA SER A 454 18.55 -16.47 31.66
C SER A 454 17.81 -15.60 30.64
N GLU A 455 17.19 -14.50 31.09
CA GLU A 455 16.39 -13.56 30.30
C GLU A 455 15.16 -14.19 29.58
N GLN A 456 14.78 -15.41 29.96
CA GLN A 456 13.59 -16.07 29.43
C GLN A 456 12.34 -15.58 30.15
N TYR A 457 11.26 -15.42 29.40
CA TYR A 457 9.96 -15.08 29.98
C TYR A 457 9.37 -16.31 30.65
N VAL A 458 9.01 -16.17 31.93
CA VAL A 458 8.40 -17.23 32.74
C VAL A 458 7.12 -16.73 33.38
N VAL A 459 6.09 -17.56 33.37
CA VAL A 459 4.83 -17.34 34.06
C VAL A 459 4.75 -18.28 35.25
N LYS A 460 4.53 -17.73 36.45
CA LYS A 460 4.19 -18.50 37.65
C LYS A 460 2.73 -18.24 38.03
N PHE A 461 1.89 -19.27 38.05
CA PHE A 461 0.49 -19.18 38.46
C PHE A 461 0.33 -19.36 39.98
N ILE A 462 -0.82 -18.96 40.51
CA ILE A 462 -1.14 -19.05 41.95
C ILE A 462 -1.22 -20.48 42.50
N ASP A 463 -1.35 -21.48 41.62
CA ASP A 463 -1.34 -22.90 41.97
C ASP A 463 0.04 -23.54 41.80
N ASP A 464 1.09 -22.71 41.76
CA ASP A 464 2.49 -23.08 41.53
C ASP A 464 2.80 -23.72 40.17
N THR A 465 1.84 -23.72 39.23
CA THR A 465 2.15 -24.07 37.82
C THR A 465 3.15 -23.05 37.24
N VAL A 466 4.21 -23.54 36.61
CA VAL A 466 5.22 -22.70 35.94
C VAL A 466 5.21 -23.00 34.44
N VAL A 467 5.17 -21.95 33.61
CA VAL A 467 5.20 -22.05 32.16
C VAL A 467 6.28 -21.12 31.60
N TYR A 468 7.20 -21.67 30.81
CA TYR A 468 8.18 -20.89 30.06
C TYR A 468 7.60 -20.44 28.72
N ILE A 469 7.81 -19.18 28.37
CA ILE A 469 7.48 -18.59 27.08
C ILE A 469 8.80 -18.47 26.29
N THR A 470 8.94 -19.29 25.27
CA THR A 470 10.07 -19.30 24.33
C THR A 470 9.57 -18.86 22.96
N PRO A 471 10.34 -18.07 22.20
CA PRO A 471 10.16 -17.92 20.76
C PRO A 471 10.09 -19.28 20.07
#